data_AF-A0A218VV48-F1
#
_entry.id   AF-A0A218VV48-F1
#
_cell.length_a   1.000
_cell.length_b   1.000
_cell.length_c   1.000
_cell.angle_alpha   90.00
_cell.angle_beta   90.00
_cell.angle_gamma   90.00
#
_symmetry.space_group_name_H-M   'P 1'
#
loop_
_entity.id
_entity.type
_entity.pdbx_description
1 polymer ?
#
loop_
_entity_poly.entity_id
_entity_poly.type
_entity_poly.pdbx_seq_one_letter_code
_entity_poly.pdbx_strand_id
1 'polypeptide(L)'
;MSVVCEVWFAFSWILDQVPEICPVNRATDLQALHDNFEGKSMLEDKFSEVSASLLSAYDSGELLGALDEGHSGWQKWVKGFSKSLKRKGKSLFMPLRVLLMGKLHGPGMGPSILLLYKAGKSGVAAAEVGFITLDERFNMLRQLDWDSLNQDQPQPEPAASLSS
;
A
#
# COMPACT_ATOMS: atom_id res chain seq x y z
N MET A 1 31.58 12.28 22.27
CA MET A 1 30.52 12.50 21.26
C MET A 1 29.23 12.73 22.02
N SER A 2 28.55 13.84 21.77
CA SER A 2 27.44 14.32 22.62
C SER A 2 26.14 13.61 22.24
N VAL A 3 25.34 13.19 23.23
CA VAL A 3 23.98 12.63 23.06
C VAL A 3 23.11 13.56 22.20
N VAL A 4 23.39 14.87 22.24
CA VAL A 4 22.71 15.88 21.43
C VAL A 4 22.92 15.66 19.93
N CYS A 5 24.10 15.20 19.50
CA CYS A 5 24.38 14.94 18.08
C CYS A 5 23.60 13.72 17.56
N GLU A 6 23.49 12.67 18.38
CA GLU A 6 22.74 11.45 18.04
C GLU A 6 21.24 11.73 17.92
N VAL A 7 20.67 12.48 18.87
CA VAL A 7 19.26 12.87 18.87
C VAL A 7 18.94 13.77 17.68
N TRP A 8 19.81 14.74 17.38
CA TRP A 8 19.65 15.62 16.22
C TRP A 8 19.72 14.86 14.89
N PHE A 9 20.64 13.90 14.78
CA PHE A 9 20.77 13.09 13.57
C PHE A 9 19.56 12.17 13.36
N ALA A 10 19.06 11.54 14.42
CA ALA A 10 17.83 10.74 14.38
C ALA A 10 16.61 11.60 14.02
N PHE A 11 16.52 12.82 14.55
CA PHE A 11 15.44 13.74 14.22
C PHE A 11 15.54 14.23 12.77
N SER A 12 16.75 14.51 12.28
CA SER A 12 16.99 14.89 10.89
C SER A 12 16.67 13.74 9.92
N TRP A 13 16.99 12.49 10.29
CA TRP A 13 16.58 11.30 9.54
C TRP A 13 15.06 11.12 9.53
N ILE A 14 14.39 11.34 10.67
CA ILE A 14 12.91 11.29 10.75
C ILE A 14 12.28 12.40 9.89
N LEU A 15 12.82 13.62 9.93
CA LEU A 15 12.35 14.75 9.12
C LEU A 15 12.60 14.54 7.62
N ASP A 16 13.68 13.86 7.25
CA ASP A 16 13.96 13.46 5.86
C ASP A 16 12.99 12.39 5.35
N GLN A 17 12.45 11.56 6.27
CA GLN A 17 11.39 10.60 5.96
C GLN A 17 9.99 11.25 5.90
N VAL A 18 9.79 12.49 6.39
CA VAL A 18 8.50 13.24 6.38
C VAL A 18 7.85 13.35 4.99
N PRO A 19 8.56 13.73 3.92
CA PRO A 19 7.97 13.76 2.57
C PRO A 19 7.60 12.36 2.04
N GLU A 20 8.21 11.28 2.54
CA GLU A 20 7.84 9.90 2.17
C GLU A 20 6.61 9.38 2.92
N ILE A 21 6.42 9.81 4.18
CA ILE A 21 5.28 9.46 5.04
C ILE A 21 4.06 10.36 4.86
N CYS A 22 4.12 11.42 4.04
CA CYS A 22 2.92 12.04 3.49
C CYS A 22 2.20 10.97 2.66
N PRO A 23 1.05 10.44 3.12
CA PRO A 23 0.25 9.56 2.29
C PRO A 23 -0.19 10.44 1.14
N VAL A 24 0.43 10.25 -0.03
CA VAL A 24 0.13 11.02 -1.23
C VAL A 24 -1.38 11.00 -1.41
N ASN A 25 -1.94 12.19 -1.35
CA ASN A 25 -3.34 12.45 -1.54
C ASN A 25 -3.72 12.08 -2.97
N ARG A 26 -4.27 10.89 -3.14
CA ARG A 26 -5.29 10.48 -4.12
C ARG A 26 -5.40 8.97 -4.01
N ALA A 27 -6.58 8.43 -4.24
CA ALA A 27 -6.77 7.03 -4.63
C ALA A 27 -5.54 6.60 -5.41
N THR A 28 -4.87 5.57 -4.88
CA THR A 28 -3.64 4.97 -5.41
C THR A 28 -3.55 5.28 -6.88
N ASP A 29 -2.49 5.95 -7.34
CA ASP A 29 -2.28 6.16 -8.77
C ASP A 29 -1.94 4.80 -9.38
N LEU A 30 -2.90 3.88 -9.31
CA LEU A 30 -2.95 2.56 -9.89
C LEU A 30 -2.82 2.74 -11.38
N GLN A 31 -3.28 3.87 -11.92
CA GLN A 31 -3.08 4.26 -13.30
C GLN A 31 -1.61 4.54 -13.59
N ALA A 32 -0.92 5.43 -12.83
CA ALA A 32 0.53 5.59 -13.03
C ALA A 32 1.36 4.36 -12.63
N LEU A 33 0.88 3.53 -11.70
CA LEU A 33 1.49 2.26 -11.35
C LEU A 33 1.32 1.25 -12.49
N HIS A 34 0.15 1.23 -13.12
CA HIS A 34 -0.20 0.41 -14.28
C HIS A 34 0.59 0.85 -15.52
N ASP A 35 0.83 2.16 -15.67
CA ASP A 35 1.67 2.70 -16.75
C ASP A 35 3.15 2.37 -16.57
N ASN A 36 3.59 2.05 -15.34
CA ASN A 36 4.92 1.51 -15.11
C ASN A 36 4.98 0.03 -15.50
N PHE A 37 5.95 -0.34 -16.34
CA PHE A 37 6.15 -1.70 -16.88
C PHE A 37 6.24 -2.79 -15.79
N GLU A 38 6.81 -2.46 -14.62
CA GLU A 38 6.88 -3.34 -13.45
C GLU A 38 5.53 -3.50 -12.72
N GLY A 39 4.66 -2.48 -12.78
CA GLY A 39 3.33 -2.52 -12.18
C GLY A 39 2.30 -3.19 -13.08
N LYS A 40 2.39 -3.03 -14.41
CA LYS A 40 1.48 -3.64 -15.40
C LYS A 40 1.42 -5.17 -15.28
N SER A 41 2.58 -5.83 -15.42
CA SER A 41 2.68 -7.30 -15.33
C SER A 41 2.32 -7.87 -13.94
N MET A 42 2.35 -7.04 -12.89
CA MET A 42 2.01 -7.44 -11.53
C MET A 42 0.55 -7.16 -11.13
N LEU A 43 -0.08 -6.15 -11.74
CA LEU A 43 -1.49 -5.82 -11.56
C LEU A 43 -2.40 -6.81 -12.30
N GLU A 44 -2.01 -7.19 -13.52
CA GLU A 44 -2.84 -8.01 -14.42
C GLU A 44 -3.14 -9.41 -13.88
N ASP A 45 -2.23 -10.06 -13.17
CA ASP A 45 -2.45 -11.48 -12.90
C ASP A 45 -3.38 -11.70 -11.70
N LYS A 46 -3.12 -11.12 -10.51
CA LYS A 46 -3.83 -11.52 -9.26
C LYS A 46 -3.95 -10.45 -8.18
N PHE A 47 -3.90 -9.17 -8.55
CA PHE A 47 -4.07 -8.07 -7.60
C PHE A 47 -5.47 -8.08 -6.95
N SER A 48 -6.49 -8.41 -7.75
CA SER A 48 -7.89 -8.53 -7.31
C SER A 48 -8.08 -9.58 -6.21
N GLU A 49 -7.38 -10.73 -6.29
CA GLU A 49 -7.44 -11.76 -5.26
C GLU A 49 -6.85 -11.27 -3.91
N VAL A 50 -5.74 -10.53 -3.98
CA VAL A 50 -5.08 -9.95 -2.81
C VAL A 50 -5.93 -8.82 -2.21
N SER A 51 -6.50 -7.96 -3.05
CA SER A 51 -7.37 -6.86 -2.58
C SER A 51 -8.64 -7.39 -1.92
N ALA A 52 -9.32 -8.37 -2.53
CA ALA A 52 -10.50 -9.01 -1.94
C ALA A 52 -10.19 -9.70 -0.61
N SER A 53 -9.08 -10.44 -0.54
CA SER A 53 -8.63 -11.08 0.70
C SER A 53 -8.27 -10.07 1.79
N LEU A 54 -7.64 -8.95 1.40
CA LEU A 54 -7.29 -7.87 2.32
C LEU A 54 -8.52 -7.15 2.87
N LEU A 55 -9.49 -6.83 2.01
CA LEU A 55 -10.77 -6.24 2.41
C LEU A 55 -11.50 -7.17 3.39
N SER A 56 -11.55 -8.47 3.10
CA SER A 56 -12.15 -9.47 3.99
C SER A 56 -11.46 -9.56 5.36
N ALA A 57 -10.13 -9.53 5.39
CA ALA A 57 -9.35 -9.54 6.64
C ALA A 57 -9.51 -8.27 7.48
N TYR A 58 -9.84 -7.15 6.84
CA TYR A 58 -10.15 -5.90 7.52
C TYR A 58 -11.59 -5.90 8.06
N ASP A 59 -12.55 -6.38 7.27
CA ASP A 59 -13.97 -6.48 7.65
C ASP A 59 -14.21 -7.45 8.81
N SER A 60 -13.41 -8.53 8.86
CA SER A 60 -13.42 -9.46 9.99
C SER A 60 -12.76 -8.91 11.25
N GLY A 61 -12.07 -7.76 11.15
CA GLY A 61 -11.26 -7.19 12.23
C GLY A 61 -9.96 -7.96 12.52
N GLU A 62 -9.64 -9.01 11.75
CA GLU A 62 -8.41 -9.80 11.93
C GLU A 62 -7.16 -8.92 11.74
N LEU A 63 -7.16 -8.08 10.72
CA LEU A 63 -6.08 -7.12 10.46
C LEU A 63 -5.95 -6.10 11.60
N LEU A 64 -7.07 -5.56 12.09
CA LEU A 64 -7.07 -4.57 13.17
C LEU A 64 -6.56 -5.18 14.49
N GLY A 65 -6.99 -6.39 14.83
CA GLY A 65 -6.50 -7.12 15.99
C GLY A 65 -5.00 -7.38 15.92
N ALA A 66 -4.49 -7.74 14.74
CA ALA A 66 -3.06 -7.91 14.51
C ALA A 66 -2.26 -6.62 14.67
N LEU A 67 -2.84 -5.47 14.30
CA LEU A 67 -2.22 -4.15 14.45
C LEU A 67 -2.24 -3.68 15.92
N ASP A 68 -3.29 -3.99 16.68
CA ASP A 68 -3.33 -3.72 18.13
C ASP A 68 -2.27 -4.54 18.90
N GLU A 69 -1.98 -5.77 18.48
CA GLU A 69 -0.85 -6.59 18.98
C GLU A 69 0.55 -6.04 18.59
N GLY A 70 0.60 -4.99 17.78
CA GLY A 70 1.83 -4.33 17.37
C GLY A 70 2.66 -5.16 16.39
N HIS A 71 4.00 -5.03 16.46
CA HIS A 71 4.91 -5.64 15.50
C HIS A 71 4.78 -7.17 15.44
N SER A 72 4.57 -7.82 16.59
CA SER A 72 4.46 -9.28 16.65
C SER A 72 3.16 -9.80 16.04
N GLY A 73 2.04 -9.11 16.27
CA GLY A 73 0.75 -9.43 15.66
C GLY A 73 0.77 -9.26 14.16
N TRP A 74 1.30 -8.13 13.69
CA TRP A 74 1.53 -7.89 12.26
C TRP A 74 2.33 -9.03 11.60
N GLN A 75 3.44 -9.45 12.20
CA GLN A 75 4.27 -10.54 11.66
C GLN A 75 3.52 -11.88 11.60
N LYS A 76 2.70 -12.20 12.61
CA LYS A 76 1.87 -13.42 12.61
C LYS A 76 0.80 -13.35 11.53
N TRP A 77 0.09 -12.22 11.44
CA TRP A 77 -0.96 -12.00 10.46
C TRP A 77 -0.42 -12.09 9.04
N VAL A 78 0.67 -11.39 8.72
CA VAL A 78 1.31 -11.47 7.40
C VAL A 78 1.71 -12.90 7.05
N LYS A 79 2.22 -13.67 8.02
CA LYS A 79 2.52 -15.10 7.82
C LYS A 79 1.26 -15.92 7.53
N GLY A 80 0.15 -15.67 8.24
CA GLY A 80 -1.14 -16.32 7.99
C GLY A 80 -1.71 -15.95 6.61
N PHE A 81 -1.76 -14.66 6.31
CA PHE A 81 -2.21 -14.09 5.05
C PHE A 81 -1.39 -14.61 3.85
N SER A 82 -0.07 -14.78 4.01
CA SER A 82 0.77 -15.38 2.95
C SER A 82 0.46 -16.85 2.68
N LYS A 83 0.01 -17.58 3.72
CA LYS A 83 -0.37 -19.00 3.59
C LYS A 83 -1.73 -19.15 2.93
N SER A 84 -2.71 -18.30 3.26
CA SER A 84 -4.04 -18.35 2.65
C SER A 84 -3.97 -18.08 1.14
N LEU A 85 -3.17 -17.09 0.73
CA LEU A 85 -2.95 -16.76 -0.69
C LEU A 85 -1.94 -17.69 -1.39
N LYS A 86 -1.28 -18.58 -0.66
CA LYS A 86 -0.17 -19.42 -1.15
C LYS A 86 0.91 -18.62 -1.91
N ARG A 87 1.18 -17.38 -1.50
CA ARG A 87 2.16 -16.46 -2.13
C ARG A 87 3.17 -15.93 -1.12
N LYS A 88 4.41 -15.71 -1.58
CA LYS A 88 5.52 -15.27 -0.72
C LYS A 88 6.42 -14.28 -1.43
N GLY A 89 7.08 -13.43 -0.64
CA GLY A 89 8.07 -12.47 -1.14
C GLY A 89 7.43 -11.38 -1.99
N LYS A 90 8.10 -10.97 -3.06
CA LYS A 90 7.70 -9.82 -3.88
C LYS A 90 6.28 -9.98 -4.47
N SER A 91 5.85 -11.20 -4.80
CA SER A 91 4.53 -11.45 -5.39
C SER A 91 3.34 -11.19 -4.44
N LEU A 92 3.58 -11.13 -3.12
CA LEU A 92 2.56 -10.77 -2.13
C LEU A 92 2.83 -9.39 -1.54
N PHE A 93 4.07 -9.13 -1.14
CA PHE A 93 4.41 -7.90 -0.41
C PHE A 93 4.34 -6.66 -1.29
N MET A 94 4.64 -6.77 -2.59
CA MET A 94 4.56 -5.65 -3.51
C MET A 94 3.11 -5.20 -3.74
N PRO A 95 2.14 -6.08 -4.08
CA PRO A 95 0.74 -5.68 -4.21
C PRO A 95 0.14 -5.27 -2.86
N LEU A 96 0.45 -5.99 -1.78
CA LEU A 96 -0.04 -5.65 -0.44
C LEU A 96 0.48 -4.28 0.03
N ARG A 97 1.72 -3.92 -0.31
CA ARG A 97 2.29 -2.60 -0.03
C ARG A 97 1.58 -1.52 -0.83
N VAL A 98 1.30 -1.73 -2.11
CA VAL A 98 0.54 -0.77 -2.92
C VAL A 98 -0.85 -0.55 -2.31
N LEU A 99 -1.55 -1.65 -1.96
CA LEU A 99 -2.86 -1.58 -1.34
C LEU A 99 -2.87 -0.83 0.00
N LEU A 100 -1.86 -1.04 0.85
CA LEU A 100 -1.81 -0.48 2.21
C LEU A 100 -1.01 0.83 2.37
N MET A 101 -0.10 1.14 1.46
CA MET A 101 0.74 2.35 1.48
C MET A 101 0.59 3.24 0.26
N GLY A 102 0.20 2.72 -0.91
CA GLY A 102 -0.08 3.51 -2.11
C GLY A 102 1.18 3.84 -2.91
N LYS A 103 2.33 3.28 -2.51
CA LYS A 103 3.62 3.44 -3.17
C LYS A 103 4.27 2.08 -3.36
N LEU A 104 4.92 1.89 -4.51
CA LEU A 104 5.67 0.67 -4.86
C LEU A 104 6.94 0.50 -3.98
N HIS A 105 7.54 1.63 -3.60
CA HIS A 105 8.75 1.69 -2.76
C HIS A 105 8.54 2.55 -1.51
N GLY A 106 9.49 2.46 -0.57
CA GLY A 106 9.52 3.25 0.66
C GLY A 106 9.89 2.42 1.90
N PRO A 107 9.66 2.95 3.11
CA PRO A 107 10.13 2.36 4.36
C PRO A 107 9.45 1.01 4.70
N GLY A 108 9.98 0.34 5.73
CA GLY A 108 9.50 -0.98 6.16
C GLY A 108 8.00 -1.01 6.44
N MET A 109 7.28 -1.90 5.75
CA MET A 109 5.82 -1.93 5.74
C MET A 109 5.19 -2.11 7.14
N GLY A 110 5.75 -2.99 7.98
CA GLY A 110 5.23 -3.28 9.32
C GLY A 110 5.26 -2.08 10.27
N PRO A 111 6.43 -1.43 10.47
CA PRO A 111 6.50 -0.19 11.23
C PRO A 111 5.59 0.91 10.69
N SER A 112 5.54 1.06 9.36
CA SER A 112 4.73 2.10 8.71
C SER A 112 3.23 1.90 8.92
N ILE A 113 2.69 0.70 8.69
CA ILE A 113 1.25 0.44 8.88
C ILE A 113 0.85 0.55 10.36
N LEU A 114 1.72 0.13 11.27
CA LEU A 114 1.48 0.23 12.70
C LEU A 114 1.49 1.69 13.16
N LEU A 115 2.39 2.51 12.61
CA LEU A 115 2.43 3.94 12.87
C LEU A 115 1.16 4.61 12.33
N LEU A 116 0.75 4.28 11.10
CA LEU A 116 -0.47 4.79 10.47
C LEU A 116 -1.72 4.46 11.29
N TYR A 117 -1.84 3.20 11.72
CA TYR A 117 -2.94 2.73 12.55
C TYR A 117 -3.01 3.47 13.89
N LYS A 118 -1.87 3.58 14.59
CA LYS A 118 -1.81 4.31 15.86
C LYS A 118 -2.07 5.80 15.70
N ALA A 119 -1.58 6.42 14.61
CA ALA A 119 -1.80 7.83 14.31
C ALA A 119 -3.27 8.14 13.99
N GLY A 120 -3.95 7.26 13.25
CA GLY A 120 -5.39 7.36 13.01
C GLY A 120 -6.21 7.20 14.29
N LYS A 121 -5.84 6.25 15.16
CA LYS A 121 -6.54 5.99 16.43
C LYS A 121 -6.29 7.06 17.50
N SER A 122 -5.15 7.75 17.46
CA SER A 122 -4.79 8.78 18.45
C SER A 122 -5.40 10.15 18.16
N GLY A 123 -6.01 10.36 16.98
CA GLY A 123 -6.57 11.66 16.59
C GLY A 123 -5.53 12.78 16.43
N VAL A 124 -4.24 12.45 16.53
CA VAL A 124 -3.12 13.42 16.46
C VAL A 124 -2.81 13.81 15.01
N ALA A 125 -3.23 12.99 14.04
CA ALA A 125 -3.14 13.32 12.63
C ALA A 125 -4.32 14.22 12.23
N ALA A 126 -4.15 15.52 12.43
CA ALA A 126 -5.12 16.53 12.01
C ALA A 126 -5.42 16.43 10.51
N ALA A 127 -6.70 16.65 10.16
CA ALA A 127 -7.20 16.79 8.78
C ALA A 127 -6.44 17.85 7.95
N GLU A 128 -5.69 18.74 8.61
CA GLU A 128 -4.87 19.81 8.02
C GLU A 128 -3.66 19.30 7.19
N VAL A 129 -3.24 18.04 7.34
CA VAL A 129 -2.02 17.50 6.67
C VAL A 129 -2.34 16.51 5.54
N GLY A 130 -3.63 16.32 5.19
CA GLY A 130 -4.01 15.33 4.17
C GLY A 130 -3.70 13.88 4.58
N PHE A 131 -3.71 13.59 5.88
CA PHE A 131 -3.52 12.24 6.40
C PHE A 131 -4.75 11.37 6.10
N ILE A 132 -4.54 10.27 5.39
CA ILE A 132 -5.58 9.29 5.10
C ILE A 132 -5.53 8.20 6.18
N THR A 133 -6.62 8.07 6.92
CA THR A 133 -6.79 7.00 7.90
C THR A 133 -6.90 5.62 7.25
N LEU A 134 -6.70 4.56 8.04
CA LEU A 134 -6.85 3.20 7.53
C LEU A 134 -8.31 2.97 7.05
N ASP A 135 -9.30 3.50 7.76
CA ASP A 135 -10.71 3.37 7.41
C ASP A 135 -11.05 4.06 6.08
N GLU A 136 -10.62 5.31 5.89
CA GLU A 136 -10.78 6.03 4.62
C GLU A 136 -10.10 5.29 3.47
N ARG A 137 -8.92 4.74 3.72
CA ARG A 137 -8.18 3.95 2.75
C ARG A 137 -8.93 2.70 2.32
N PHE A 138 -9.45 1.93 3.26
CA PHE A 138 -10.23 0.74 2.95
C PHE A 138 -11.55 1.09 2.24
N ASN A 139 -12.17 2.22 2.57
CA ASN A 139 -13.34 2.72 1.85
C ASN A 139 -13.00 3.08 0.39
N MET A 140 -11.86 3.75 0.15
CA MET A 140 -11.37 4.01 -1.22
C MET A 140 -11.10 2.73 -1.99
N LEU A 141 -10.50 1.71 -1.35
CA LEU A 141 -10.26 0.41 -1.98
C LEU A 141 -11.54 -0.32 -2.39
N ARG A 142 -12.67 -0.07 -1.71
CA ARG A 142 -13.99 -0.63 -2.10
C ARG A 142 -14.60 0.07 -3.31
N GLN A 143 -14.32 1.37 -3.47
CA GLN A 143 -14.88 2.19 -4.55
C GLN A 143 -14.07 2.07 -5.85
N LEU A 144 -12.89 1.41 -5.80
CA LEU A 144 -12.12 1.12 -6.99
C LEU A 144 -12.86 0.11 -7.87
N ASP A 145 -13.23 0.58 -9.05
CA ASP A 145 -13.75 -0.25 -10.13
C ASP A 145 -12.56 -1.00 -10.78
N TRP A 146 -12.41 -2.25 -10.39
CA TRP A 146 -11.32 -3.11 -10.85
C TRP A 146 -11.43 -3.46 -12.34
N ASP A 147 -12.64 -3.40 -12.92
CA ASP A 147 -12.88 -3.65 -14.34
C ASP A 147 -12.40 -2.49 -15.21
N SER A 148 -12.52 -1.25 -14.71
CA SER A 148 -12.06 -0.03 -15.39
C SER A 148 -10.53 0.04 -15.54
N LEU A 149 -9.77 -0.58 -14.63
CA LEU A 149 -8.30 -0.65 -14.70
C LEU A 149 -7.80 -1.57 -15.83
N ASN A 150 -8.63 -2.52 -16.28
CA ASN A 150 -8.28 -3.43 -17.38
C ASN A 150 -8.76 -2.92 -18.75
N GLN A 151 -9.71 -1.97 -18.81
CA GLN A 151 -10.32 -1.53 -20.07
C GLN A 151 -9.51 -0.48 -20.83
N ASP A 152 -8.59 0.25 -20.20
CA ASP A 152 -7.71 1.24 -20.85
C ASP A 152 -6.49 0.60 -21.53
N GLN A 153 -6.65 -0.59 -22.14
CA GLN A 153 -5.70 -1.06 -23.14
C GLN A 153 -5.94 -0.26 -24.42
N PRO A 154 -4.96 0.51 -24.93
CA PRO A 154 -4.89 0.70 -26.35
C PRO A 154 -4.73 -0.70 -26.94
N GLN A 155 -5.79 -1.21 -27.57
CA GLN A 155 -5.65 -2.33 -28.49
C GLN A 155 -4.46 -2.00 -29.41
N PRO A 156 -3.47 -2.88 -29.58
CA PRO A 156 -2.46 -2.64 -30.59
C PRO A 156 -3.22 -2.53 -31.91
N GLU A 157 -3.27 -1.32 -32.47
CA GLU A 157 -3.81 -1.12 -33.81
C GLU A 157 -3.10 -2.13 -34.72
N PRO A 158 -3.85 -2.98 -35.45
CA PRO A 158 -3.25 -3.96 -36.32
C PRO A 158 -2.45 -3.16 -37.35
N ALA A 159 -1.12 -3.26 -37.25
CA ALA A 159 -0.18 -2.60 -38.13
C ALA A 159 -0.64 -2.85 -39.57
N ALA A 160 -1.19 -1.79 -40.17
CA ALA A 160 -1.66 -1.83 -41.54
C ALA A 160 -0.47 -2.26 -42.39
N SER A 161 -0.55 -3.47 -42.91
CA SER A 161 0.33 -4.01 -43.92
C SER A 161 0.20 -3.12 -45.15
N LEU A 162 1.05 -2.10 -45.24
CA LEU A 162 1.29 -1.34 -46.46
C LEU A 162 2.18 -2.20 -47.35
N SER A 163 1.53 -3.10 -48.08
CA SER A 163 2.03 -3.63 -49.34
C SER A 163 1.83 -2.57 -50.42
N SER A 164 2.92 -2.01 -50.93
CA SER A 164 3.03 -1.45 -52.28
C SER A 164 4.50 -1.43 -52.68
#